data_AF-A0A958MAP7-F1
#
_entry.id   AF-A0A958MAP7-F1
#
_cell.length_a   1.000
_cell.length_b   1.000
_cell.length_c   1.000
_cell.angle_alpha   90.00
_cell.angle_beta   90.00
_cell.angle_gamma   90.00
#
_symmetry.space_group_name_H-M   'P 1'
#
loop_
_entity.id
_entity.type
_entity.pdbx_description
1 polymer ?
#
loop_
_entity_poly.entity_id
_entity_poly.type
_entity_poly.pdbx_seq_one_letter_code
_entity_poly.pdbx_strand_id
1 'polypeptide(L)'
;TTKKRFIATLKEYRNLCNQKTQDEVVLWFDHDLFCQINMIAVLSWFRNHKKNIQISLVSGLNNDNSGDWHSLSELSPEALLYHYENRIHLTEDDVDYADYIWQLYCGGNPIRLETFSKFNSSQFHYLPDAIKAHILRFPTVKNGLNKIENDILATAADCKPESREALVKQMLQKEKIYGFTDLQYTKIIERLKSLFQSLDPVKLNETGEALLHNAKNYYSFMKNDDEYMGGSRKYSFLYHSPSGKLLKL
;
A
#
# COMPACT_ATOMS: atom_id res chain seq x y z
N THR A 1 20.45 5.11 -4.28
CA THR A 1 20.32 4.51 -2.92
C THR A 1 19.27 3.39 -2.85
N THR A 2 18.11 3.55 -3.50
CA THR A 2 17.00 2.55 -3.49
C THR A 2 17.35 1.21 -4.16
N LYS A 3 17.99 1.22 -5.33
CA LYS A 3 18.39 -0.01 -6.05
C LYS A 3 19.40 -0.85 -5.26
N LYS A 4 20.36 -0.23 -4.57
CA LYS A 4 21.34 -0.94 -3.73
C LYS A 4 20.67 -1.59 -2.51
N ARG A 5 19.73 -0.90 -1.86
CA ARG A 5 18.94 -1.48 -0.75
C ARG A 5 18.05 -2.62 -1.22
N PHE A 6 17.32 -2.45 -2.33
CA PHE A 6 16.52 -3.53 -2.91
C PHE A 6 17.35 -4.77 -3.27
N ILE A 7 18.54 -4.57 -3.88
CA ILE A 7 19.48 -5.67 -4.17
C ILE A 7 20.02 -6.30 -2.88
N ALA A 8 20.26 -5.53 -1.82
CA ALA A 8 20.69 -6.04 -0.53
C ALA A 8 19.60 -6.90 0.14
N THR A 9 18.35 -6.43 0.15
CA THR A 9 17.21 -7.21 0.66
C THR A 9 17.04 -8.51 -0.15
N LEU A 10 17.16 -8.45 -1.48
CA LEU A 10 17.17 -9.67 -2.31
C LEU A 10 18.33 -10.61 -1.99
N LYS A 11 19.50 -10.10 -1.61
CA LYS A 11 20.63 -10.93 -1.16
C LYS A 11 20.37 -11.59 0.19
N GLU A 12 19.77 -10.87 1.13
CA GLU A 12 19.34 -11.45 2.42
C GLU A 12 18.30 -12.55 2.21
N TYR A 13 17.31 -12.33 1.34
CA TYR A 13 16.35 -13.37 0.95
C TYR A 13 17.05 -14.60 0.35
N ARG A 14 18.03 -14.41 -0.55
CA ARG A 14 18.81 -15.53 -1.11
C ARG A 14 19.61 -16.28 -0.06
N ASN A 15 20.15 -15.57 0.94
CA ASN A 15 20.93 -16.18 2.02
C ASN A 15 20.07 -17.03 2.96
N LEU A 16 18.89 -16.53 3.37
CA LEU A 16 17.88 -17.31 4.07
C LEU A 16 17.54 -18.59 3.30
N CYS A 17 17.54 -18.50 1.97
CA CYS A 17 17.18 -19.61 1.11
C CYS A 17 18.28 -20.65 0.89
N ASN A 18 19.55 -20.33 1.14
CA ASN A 18 20.67 -21.27 0.99
C ASN A 18 20.83 -22.23 2.18
N GLN A 19 20.05 -22.07 3.24
CA GLN A 19 19.96 -23.05 4.31
C GLN A 19 19.11 -24.24 3.83
N LYS A 20 19.77 -25.37 3.52
CA LYS A 20 19.15 -26.58 2.96
C LYS A 20 18.34 -27.42 3.96
N THR A 21 18.24 -26.98 5.21
CA THR A 21 17.71 -27.76 6.34
C THR A 21 16.48 -27.15 7.02
N GLN A 22 15.87 -26.13 6.43
CA GLN A 22 14.67 -25.52 7.00
C GLN A 22 13.41 -26.03 6.28
N ASP A 23 12.67 -26.88 6.99
CA ASP A 23 11.40 -27.46 6.54
C ASP A 23 10.21 -26.50 6.72
N GLU A 24 10.36 -25.46 7.57
CA GLU A 24 9.36 -24.43 7.84
C GLU A 24 9.92 -23.01 7.63
N VAL A 25 9.09 -22.13 7.06
CA VAL A 25 9.30 -20.68 7.00
C VAL A 25 8.12 -19.98 7.65
N VAL A 26 8.41 -19.13 8.63
CA VAL A 26 7.40 -18.29 9.30
C VAL A 26 7.54 -16.84 8.84
N LEU A 27 6.52 -16.34 8.17
CA LEU A 27 6.47 -14.98 7.63
C LEU A 27 5.76 -14.04 8.61
N TRP A 28 6.37 -12.89 8.88
CA TRP A 28 5.83 -11.88 9.79
C TRP A 28 5.53 -10.61 9.00
N PHE A 29 4.25 -10.26 8.86
CA PHE A 29 3.80 -9.09 8.10
C PHE A 29 2.65 -8.36 8.78
N ASP A 30 2.71 -7.03 8.74
CA ASP A 30 1.59 -6.15 9.12
C ASP A 30 0.48 -6.13 8.04
N HIS A 31 -0.60 -5.41 8.32
CA HIS A 31 -1.84 -5.40 7.54
C HIS A 31 -1.86 -4.38 6.40
N ASP A 32 -0.92 -3.44 6.38
CA ASP A 32 -0.93 -2.37 5.42
C ASP A 32 -0.59 -2.82 3.99
N LEU A 33 -0.89 -1.97 3.02
CA LEU A 33 -0.63 -2.19 1.60
C LEU A 33 0.84 -2.58 1.33
N PHE A 34 1.79 -1.94 2.00
CA PHE A 34 3.20 -2.21 1.75
C PHE A 34 3.56 -3.63 2.19
N CYS A 35 3.14 -4.03 3.39
CA CYS A 35 3.36 -5.37 3.93
C CYS A 35 2.64 -6.44 3.11
N GLN A 36 1.37 -6.25 2.77
CA GLN A 36 0.59 -7.23 2.01
C GLN A 36 1.15 -7.46 0.61
N ILE A 37 1.59 -6.42 -0.10
CA ILE A 37 2.23 -6.57 -1.42
C ILE A 37 3.59 -7.28 -1.31
N ASN A 38 4.40 -6.97 -0.29
CA ASN A 38 5.67 -7.66 -0.09
C ASN A 38 5.48 -9.13 0.30
N MET A 39 4.45 -9.44 1.10
CA MET A 39 4.10 -10.81 1.47
C MET A 39 3.81 -11.65 0.23
N ILE A 40 2.92 -11.21 -0.66
CA ILE A 40 2.60 -11.98 -1.88
C ILE A 40 3.79 -12.08 -2.85
N ALA A 41 4.69 -11.08 -2.86
CA ALA A 41 5.93 -11.14 -3.64
C ALA A 41 6.87 -12.25 -3.13
N VAL A 42 7.00 -12.37 -1.80
CA VAL A 42 7.80 -13.42 -1.17
C VAL A 42 7.18 -14.80 -1.42
N LEU A 43 5.86 -14.93 -1.31
CA LEU A 43 5.15 -16.18 -1.59
C LEU A 43 5.28 -16.60 -3.07
N SER A 44 5.14 -15.66 -4.01
CA SER A 44 5.41 -15.90 -5.43
C SER A 44 6.84 -16.37 -5.66
N TRP A 45 7.82 -15.77 -4.97
CA TRP A 45 9.20 -16.21 -5.08
C TRP A 45 9.37 -17.65 -4.57
N PHE A 46 8.79 -18.00 -3.42
CA PHE A 46 8.82 -19.37 -2.89
C PHE A 46 8.21 -20.35 -3.89
N ARG A 47 7.04 -20.05 -4.43
CA ARG A 47 6.37 -20.89 -5.43
C ARG A 47 7.29 -21.28 -6.58
N ASN A 48 8.09 -20.32 -7.06
CA ASN A 48 8.94 -20.49 -8.23
C ASN A 48 10.33 -21.07 -7.93
N HIS A 49 10.80 -21.05 -6.68
CA HIS A 49 12.20 -21.38 -6.36
C HIS A 49 12.38 -22.45 -5.27
N LYS A 50 11.36 -22.71 -4.44
CA LYS A 50 11.42 -23.71 -3.38
C LYS A 50 10.09 -24.45 -3.26
N LYS A 51 10.12 -25.75 -3.57
CA LYS A 51 8.97 -26.64 -3.41
C LYS A 51 9.03 -27.35 -2.06
N ASN A 52 7.85 -27.75 -1.56
CA ASN A 52 7.69 -28.58 -0.36
C ASN A 52 8.24 -27.94 0.93
N ILE A 53 8.04 -26.63 1.10
CA ILE A 53 8.32 -25.93 2.36
C ILE A 53 6.99 -25.63 3.04
N GLN A 54 6.91 -25.92 4.33
CA GLN A 54 5.78 -25.49 5.14
C GLN A 54 5.89 -23.98 5.39
N ILE A 55 4.91 -23.21 4.92
CA ILE A 55 4.89 -21.76 5.13
C ILE A 55 3.79 -21.43 6.13
N SER A 56 4.10 -20.60 7.11
CA SER A 56 3.12 -20.03 8.02
C SER A 56 3.20 -18.51 8.05
N LEU A 57 2.07 -17.87 8.34
CA LEU A 57 1.91 -16.43 8.40
C LEU A 57 1.54 -16.01 9.81
N VAL A 58 2.34 -15.10 10.35
CA VAL A 58 2.01 -14.32 11.55
C VAL A 58 1.61 -12.93 11.09
N SER A 59 0.38 -12.57 11.42
CA SER A 59 -0.14 -11.22 11.27
C SER A 59 -0.76 -10.81 12.59
N GLY A 60 -0.62 -9.55 13.00
CA GLY A 60 -1.28 -9.04 14.20
C GLY A 60 -2.78 -9.34 14.15
N LEU A 61 -3.27 -10.25 14.99
CA LEU A 61 -4.71 -10.43 15.12
C LEU A 61 -5.26 -9.28 15.95
N ASN A 62 -6.41 -8.78 15.53
CA ASN A 62 -7.22 -7.88 16.33
C ASN A 62 -7.83 -8.70 17.47
N ASN A 63 -7.06 -8.91 18.53
CA ASN A 63 -7.53 -9.69 19.70
C ASN A 63 -8.46 -8.87 20.59
N ASP A 64 -8.46 -7.54 20.44
CA ASP A 64 -9.25 -6.65 21.25
C ASP A 64 -10.42 -6.08 20.42
N ASN A 65 -11.63 -6.16 20.98
CA ASN A 65 -12.85 -5.51 20.48
C ASN A 65 -12.74 -3.96 20.41
N SER A 66 -11.54 -3.38 20.59
CA SER A 66 -11.24 -1.96 20.48
C SER A 66 -11.23 -1.46 19.03
N GLY A 67 -11.03 -2.35 18.06
CA GLY A 67 -10.97 -1.97 16.64
C GLY A 67 -9.68 -1.26 16.22
N ASP A 68 -8.72 -1.12 17.13
CA ASP A 68 -7.42 -0.50 16.87
C ASP A 68 -6.38 -1.56 16.46
N TRP A 69 -5.88 -1.43 15.23
CA TRP A 69 -4.80 -2.28 14.71
C TRP A 69 -3.46 -1.88 15.35
N HIS A 70 -2.78 -2.85 15.96
CA HIS A 70 -1.41 -2.71 16.44
C HIS A 70 -0.42 -3.27 15.42
N SER A 71 0.64 -2.51 15.13
CA SER A 71 1.76 -3.04 14.35
C SER A 71 2.48 -4.12 15.16
N LEU A 72 3.05 -5.12 14.49
CA LEU A 72 3.91 -6.13 15.11
C LEU A 72 5.02 -5.52 15.97
N SER A 73 5.49 -4.32 15.63
CA SER A 73 6.51 -3.58 16.39
C SER A 73 6.03 -3.02 17.73
N GLU A 74 4.72 -2.92 17.93
CA GLU A 74 4.07 -2.38 19.13
C GLU A 74 3.67 -3.48 20.12
N LEU A 75 3.78 -4.75 19.72
CA LEU A 75 3.35 -5.89 20.51
C LEU A 75 4.36 -6.25 21.60
N SER A 76 3.85 -6.64 22.77
CA SER A 76 4.68 -7.17 23.85
C SER A 76 5.26 -8.55 23.47
N PRO A 77 6.35 -9.00 24.11
CA PRO A 77 6.89 -10.34 23.88
C PRO A 77 5.85 -11.47 24.06
N GLU A 78 4.95 -11.34 25.02
CA GLU A 78 3.87 -12.31 25.27
C GLU A 78 2.85 -12.31 24.14
N ALA A 79 2.48 -11.13 23.62
CA ALA A 79 1.61 -11.02 22.45
C ALA A 79 2.27 -11.59 21.19
N LEU A 80 3.56 -11.31 20.97
CA LEU A 80 4.32 -11.88 19.86
C LEU A 80 4.35 -13.42 19.92
N LEU A 81 4.58 -13.99 21.10
CA LEU A 81 4.53 -15.44 21.29
C LEU A 81 3.13 -16.00 20.99
N TYR A 82 2.08 -15.35 21.50
CA TYR A 82 0.70 -15.72 21.22
C TYR A 82 0.41 -15.75 19.71
N HIS A 83 0.80 -14.72 18.96
CA HIS A 83 0.57 -14.69 17.51
C HIS A 83 1.42 -15.72 16.75
N TYR A 84 2.62 -16.02 17.24
CA TYR A 84 3.45 -17.10 16.69
C TYR A 84 2.82 -18.47 16.89
N GLU A 85 2.28 -18.75 18.08
CA GLU A 85 1.60 -20.01 18.38
C GLU A 85 0.29 -20.16 17.60
N ASN A 86 -0.41 -19.05 17.34
CA ASN A 86 -1.67 -19.00 16.58
C ASN A 86 -1.48 -18.62 15.10
N ARG A 87 -0.28 -18.84 14.56
CA ARG A 87 0.04 -18.53 13.16
C ARG A 87 -0.78 -19.36 12.19
N ILE A 88 -1.03 -18.78 11.02
CA ILE A 88 -1.83 -19.40 9.97
C ILE A 88 -0.90 -20.25 9.09
N HIS A 89 -1.14 -21.56 8.99
CA HIS A 89 -0.43 -22.41 8.03
C HIS A 89 -1.02 -22.24 6.63
N LEU A 90 -0.18 -21.89 5.66
CA LEU A 90 -0.58 -21.67 4.28
C LEU A 90 -0.61 -22.98 3.51
N THR A 91 -1.68 -23.19 2.75
CA THR A 91 -1.82 -24.29 1.80
C THR A 91 -1.12 -23.97 0.49
N GLU A 92 -0.92 -24.98 -0.36
CA GLU A 92 -0.42 -24.75 -1.73
C GLU A 92 -1.36 -23.83 -2.52
N ASP A 93 -2.68 -23.94 -2.32
CA ASP A 93 -3.68 -23.07 -2.96
C ASP A 93 -3.54 -21.61 -2.51
N ASP A 94 -3.21 -21.36 -1.23
CA ASP A 94 -2.93 -20.00 -0.74
C ASP A 94 -1.68 -19.43 -1.41
N VAL A 95 -0.62 -20.24 -1.57
CA VAL A 95 0.63 -19.83 -2.22
C VAL A 95 0.40 -19.57 -3.71
N ASP A 96 -0.36 -20.41 -4.40
CA ASP A 96 -0.75 -20.22 -5.80
C ASP A 96 -1.61 -18.97 -5.99
N TYR A 97 -2.53 -18.71 -5.06
CA TYR A 97 -3.34 -17.50 -5.07
C TYR A 97 -2.49 -16.23 -4.89
N ALA A 98 -1.53 -16.25 -3.96
CA ALA A 98 -0.57 -15.16 -3.78
C ALA A 98 0.28 -14.92 -5.04
N ASP A 99 0.80 -15.99 -5.65
CA ASP A 99 1.58 -15.92 -6.89
C ASP A 99 0.74 -15.31 -8.02
N TYR A 100 -0.50 -15.75 -8.19
CA TYR A 100 -1.40 -15.21 -9.20
C TYR A 100 -1.64 -13.70 -9.02
N ILE A 101 -1.98 -13.25 -7.80
CA ILE A 101 -2.18 -11.82 -7.54
C ILE A 101 -0.90 -11.03 -7.74
N TRP A 102 0.26 -11.56 -7.33
CA TRP A 102 1.54 -10.91 -7.55
C TRP A 102 1.82 -10.72 -9.05
N GLN A 103 1.55 -11.72 -9.89
CA GLN A 103 1.67 -11.60 -11.34
C GLN A 103 0.74 -10.53 -11.91
N LEU A 104 -0.50 -10.43 -11.41
CA LEU A 104 -1.42 -9.37 -11.81
C LEU A 104 -0.91 -7.98 -11.40
N TYR A 105 -0.38 -7.85 -10.19
CA TYR A 105 0.19 -6.62 -9.66
C TYR A 105 1.42 -6.15 -10.46
N CYS A 106 2.31 -7.08 -10.81
CA CYS A 106 3.45 -6.84 -11.69
C CYS A 106 3.06 -6.72 -13.17
N GLY A 107 1.81 -6.97 -13.52
CA GLY A 107 1.28 -6.82 -14.86
C GLY A 107 1.05 -5.35 -15.24
N GLY A 108 0.97 -5.10 -16.55
CA GLY A 108 0.69 -3.76 -17.10
C GLY A 108 -0.79 -3.37 -17.11
N ASN A 109 -1.67 -4.18 -16.51
CA ASN A 109 -3.12 -3.92 -16.49
C ASN A 109 -3.70 -4.08 -15.07
N PRO A 110 -3.88 -2.99 -14.32
CA PRO A 110 -4.34 -3.00 -12.93
C PRO A 110 -5.85 -3.28 -12.82
N ILE A 111 -6.63 -3.18 -13.90
CA ILE A 111 -8.08 -3.47 -13.90
C ILE A 111 -8.33 -4.91 -13.45
N ARG A 112 -7.42 -5.84 -13.76
CA ARG A 112 -7.53 -7.25 -13.35
C ARG A 112 -7.51 -7.44 -11.84
N LEU A 113 -6.94 -6.49 -11.08
CA LEU A 113 -6.89 -6.55 -9.62
C LEU A 113 -8.22 -6.18 -8.96
N GLU A 114 -9.14 -5.49 -9.65
CA GLU A 114 -10.40 -5.01 -9.06
C GLU A 114 -11.28 -6.12 -8.48
N THR A 115 -11.25 -7.30 -9.10
CA THR A 115 -12.02 -8.44 -8.60
C THR A 115 -11.54 -8.88 -7.22
N PHE A 116 -10.22 -8.85 -7.01
CA PHE A 116 -9.56 -9.26 -5.77
C PHE A 116 -9.62 -8.21 -4.67
N SER A 117 -10.07 -6.99 -4.99
CA SER A 117 -10.41 -5.98 -3.99
C SER A 117 -11.78 -6.20 -3.34
N LYS A 118 -12.56 -7.18 -3.82
CA LYS A 118 -13.93 -7.49 -3.36
C LYS A 118 -14.10 -8.94 -2.96
N PHE A 119 -13.34 -9.82 -3.58
CA PHE A 119 -13.42 -11.26 -3.36
C PHE A 119 -12.07 -11.79 -2.89
N ASN A 120 -12.11 -12.64 -1.88
CA ASN A 120 -10.94 -13.34 -1.37
C ASN A 120 -11.29 -14.83 -1.19
N SER A 121 -10.47 -15.70 -1.78
CA SER A 121 -10.61 -17.15 -1.66
C SER A 121 -9.47 -17.80 -0.89
N SER A 122 -8.61 -17.01 -0.24
CA SER A 122 -7.47 -17.50 0.52
C SER A 122 -7.50 -17.03 1.97
N GLN A 123 -6.53 -17.45 2.76
CA GLN A 123 -6.37 -17.03 4.15
C GLN A 123 -5.86 -15.57 4.31
N PHE A 124 -5.66 -14.82 3.23
CA PHE A 124 -5.14 -13.45 3.26
C PHE A 124 -6.23 -12.40 3.53
N HIS A 125 -6.70 -12.34 4.77
CA HIS A 125 -7.81 -11.47 5.19
C HIS A 125 -7.62 -9.97 4.83
N TYR A 126 -6.38 -9.46 4.86
CA TYR A 126 -6.08 -8.04 4.64
C TYR A 126 -5.76 -7.68 3.18
N LEU A 127 -5.53 -8.69 2.33
CA LEU A 127 -5.11 -8.48 0.96
C LEU A 127 -6.15 -7.74 0.11
N PRO A 128 -7.48 -7.98 0.24
CA PRO A 128 -8.48 -7.22 -0.51
C PRO A 128 -8.44 -5.71 -0.24
N ASP A 129 -8.31 -5.32 1.03
CA ASP A 129 -8.24 -3.91 1.41
C ASP A 129 -6.93 -3.26 0.95
N ALA A 130 -5.81 -3.99 1.02
CA ALA A 130 -4.56 -3.56 0.41
C ALA A 130 -4.73 -3.35 -1.11
N ILE A 131 -5.32 -4.29 -1.85
CA ILE A 131 -5.56 -4.14 -3.30
C ILE A 131 -6.48 -2.96 -3.58
N LYS A 132 -7.53 -2.76 -2.78
CA LYS A 132 -8.42 -1.60 -2.88
C LYS A 132 -7.65 -0.29 -2.68
N ALA A 133 -6.80 -0.21 -1.66
CA ALA A 133 -5.93 0.94 -1.42
C ALA A 133 -4.97 1.17 -2.60
N HIS A 134 -4.40 0.10 -3.18
CA HIS A 134 -3.57 0.20 -4.37
C HIS A 134 -4.31 0.82 -5.56
N ILE A 135 -5.54 0.37 -5.84
CA ILE A 135 -6.39 0.90 -6.92
C ILE A 135 -6.68 2.40 -6.71
N LEU A 136 -6.86 2.84 -5.47
CA LEU A 136 -7.12 4.24 -5.13
C LEU A 136 -5.89 5.16 -5.30
N ARG A 137 -4.69 4.62 -5.57
CA ARG A 137 -3.48 5.39 -5.90
C ARG A 137 -3.44 5.88 -7.35
N PHE A 138 -4.35 5.41 -8.20
CA PHE A 138 -4.51 5.91 -9.54
C PHE A 138 -5.27 7.24 -9.54
N PRO A 139 -4.91 8.18 -10.44
CA PRO A 139 -5.56 9.49 -10.51
C PRO A 139 -7.05 9.36 -10.83
N THR A 140 -7.88 10.22 -10.25
CA THR A 140 -9.34 10.15 -10.47
C THR A 140 -9.76 10.83 -11.77
N VAL A 141 -10.86 10.36 -12.37
CA VAL A 141 -11.53 11.06 -13.48
C VAL A 141 -11.98 12.46 -13.07
N LYS A 142 -12.36 12.63 -11.80
CA LYS A 142 -13.03 13.83 -11.30
C LYS A 142 -12.11 15.05 -11.34
N ASN A 143 -10.93 14.95 -10.73
CA ASN A 143 -10.00 16.10 -10.63
C ASN A 143 -8.55 15.76 -10.96
N GLY A 144 -8.24 14.54 -11.40
CA GLY A 144 -6.89 14.14 -11.79
C GLY A 144 -5.94 13.85 -10.63
N LEU A 145 -6.35 14.05 -9.38
CA LEU A 145 -5.61 13.65 -8.18
C LEU A 145 -6.05 12.24 -7.75
N ASN A 146 -5.15 11.48 -7.12
CA ASN A 146 -5.50 10.20 -6.49
C ASN A 146 -6.08 10.39 -5.08
N LYS A 147 -6.49 9.31 -4.41
CA LYS A 147 -7.08 9.36 -3.07
C LYS A 147 -6.20 10.11 -2.06
N ILE A 148 -4.93 9.72 -1.95
CA ILE A 148 -3.97 10.27 -0.98
C ILE A 148 -3.75 11.77 -1.20
N GLU A 149 -3.64 12.19 -2.47
CA GLU A 149 -3.47 13.61 -2.82
C GLU A 149 -4.72 14.42 -2.47
N ASN A 150 -5.91 13.88 -2.70
CA ASN A 150 -7.17 14.51 -2.27
C ASN A 150 -7.28 14.58 -0.74
N ASP A 151 -6.88 13.53 -0.02
CA ASP A 151 -6.90 13.51 1.44
C ASP A 151 -5.96 14.54 2.05
N ILE A 152 -4.82 14.81 1.41
CA ILE A 152 -3.91 15.88 1.81
C ILE A 152 -4.59 17.24 1.67
N LEU A 153 -5.28 17.52 0.57
CA LEU A 153 -6.01 18.78 0.39
C LEU A 153 -7.15 18.92 1.41
N ALA A 154 -7.93 17.86 1.62
CA ALA A 154 -9.02 17.86 2.59
C ALA A 154 -8.49 18.09 4.01
N THR A 155 -7.43 17.39 4.41
CA THR A 155 -6.82 17.54 5.74
C THR A 155 -6.23 18.95 5.93
N ALA A 156 -5.63 19.52 4.89
CA ALA A 156 -5.16 20.91 4.92
C ALA A 156 -6.31 21.92 5.14
N ALA A 157 -7.44 21.73 4.48
CA ALA A 157 -8.60 22.62 4.60
C ALA A 157 -9.36 22.46 5.93
N ASP A 158 -9.61 21.21 6.33
CA ASP A 158 -10.43 20.86 7.49
C ASP A 158 -9.68 21.10 8.81
N CYS A 159 -8.42 20.65 8.89
CA CYS A 159 -7.65 20.64 10.13
C CYS A 159 -6.69 21.84 10.26
N LYS A 160 -6.41 22.55 9.16
CA LYS A 160 -5.53 23.73 9.11
C LYS A 160 -4.23 23.58 9.92
N PRO A 161 -3.37 22.58 9.59
CA PRO A 161 -2.17 22.33 10.38
C PRO A 161 -1.22 23.54 10.42
N GLU A 162 -0.61 23.78 11.58
CA GLU A 162 0.31 24.91 11.78
C GLU A 162 1.63 24.80 10.98
N SER A 163 1.97 23.59 10.52
CA SER A 163 3.19 23.35 9.75
C SER A 163 3.05 22.16 8.80
N ARG A 164 4.02 22.03 7.88
CA ARG A 164 4.17 20.86 7.01
C ARG A 164 4.27 19.56 7.81
N GLU A 165 5.05 19.55 8.89
CA GLU A 165 5.27 18.38 9.74
C GLU A 165 3.99 18.00 10.48
N ALA A 166 3.20 18.99 10.91
CA ALA A 166 1.90 18.75 11.53
C ALA A 166 0.93 18.09 10.53
N LEU A 167 0.92 18.54 9.27
CA LEU A 167 0.13 17.89 8.21
C LEU A 167 0.60 16.45 7.96
N VAL A 168 1.91 16.21 7.86
CA VAL A 168 2.47 14.85 7.70
C VAL A 168 2.06 13.94 8.85
N LYS A 169 2.13 14.43 10.10
CA LYS A 169 1.72 13.66 11.28
C LYS A 169 0.25 13.28 11.24
N GLN A 170 -0.63 14.19 10.84
CA GLN A 170 -2.06 13.90 10.67
C GLN A 170 -2.30 12.85 9.58
N MET A 171 -1.60 12.96 8.45
CA MET A 171 -1.70 11.98 7.37
C MET A 171 -1.24 10.57 7.80
N LEU A 172 -0.15 10.47 8.57
CA LEU A 172 0.32 9.20 9.14
C LEU A 172 -0.74 8.53 10.04
N GLN A 173 -1.50 9.32 10.79
CA GLN A 173 -2.57 8.80 11.65
C GLN A 173 -3.81 8.39 10.86
N LYS A 174 -4.18 9.16 9.83
CA LYS A 174 -5.41 8.97 9.05
C LYS A 174 -5.30 7.84 8.03
N GLU A 175 -4.16 7.72 7.37
CA GLU A 175 -3.99 6.88 6.18
C GLU A 175 -3.03 5.70 6.46
N LYS A 176 -3.24 5.02 7.61
CA LYS A 176 -2.43 3.87 8.06
C LYS A 176 -2.36 2.73 7.04
N ILE A 177 -3.43 2.54 6.27
CA ILE A 177 -3.56 1.46 5.27
C ILE A 177 -2.45 1.46 4.21
N TYR A 178 -1.77 2.57 3.96
CA TYR A 178 -0.73 2.61 2.91
C TYR A 178 0.66 2.17 3.38
N GLY A 179 0.91 2.07 4.69
CA GLY A 179 2.24 1.76 5.22
C GLY A 179 3.29 2.82 4.86
N PHE A 180 2.86 4.07 4.74
CA PHE A 180 3.74 5.18 4.33
C PHE A 180 4.52 5.76 5.49
N THR A 181 5.76 6.16 5.22
CA THR A 181 6.58 6.93 6.17
C THR A 181 6.40 8.44 5.97
N ASP A 182 6.88 9.19 6.95
CA ASP A 182 7.05 10.65 6.91
C ASP A 182 7.65 11.16 5.57
N LEU A 183 8.71 10.52 5.08
CA LEU A 183 9.39 10.86 3.84
C LEU A 183 8.48 10.70 2.61
N GLN A 184 7.62 9.69 2.58
CA GLN A 184 6.70 9.48 1.46
C GLN A 184 5.64 10.58 1.42
N TYR A 185 5.01 10.89 2.56
CA TYR A 185 4.07 12.01 2.64
C TYR A 185 4.73 13.36 2.33
N THR A 186 5.93 13.59 2.86
CA THR A 186 6.74 14.78 2.58
C THR A 186 6.95 14.97 1.08
N LYS A 187 7.30 13.91 0.34
CA LYS A 187 7.47 13.95 -1.11
C LYS A 187 6.17 14.21 -1.87
N ILE A 188 5.06 13.63 -1.41
CA ILE A 188 3.74 13.87 -2.02
C ILE A 188 3.35 15.34 -1.84
N ILE A 189 3.50 15.88 -0.63
CA ILE A 189 3.24 17.30 -0.33
C ILE A 189 4.13 18.21 -1.19
N GLU A 190 5.42 17.87 -1.37
CA GLU A 190 6.31 18.66 -2.24
C GLU A 190 5.81 18.70 -3.68
N ARG A 191 5.33 17.57 -4.21
CA ARG A 191 4.73 17.51 -5.55
C ARG A 191 3.45 18.35 -5.65
N LEU A 192 2.69 18.45 -4.56
CA LEU A 192 1.47 19.25 -4.48
C LEU A 192 1.72 20.72 -4.12
N LYS A 193 2.97 21.16 -3.90
CA LYS A 193 3.32 22.51 -3.41
C LYS A 193 2.66 23.65 -4.19
N SER A 194 2.48 23.50 -5.50
CA SER A 194 1.80 24.49 -6.36
C SER A 194 0.32 24.72 -6.01
N LEU A 195 -0.29 23.86 -5.20
CA LEU A 195 -1.68 23.94 -4.74
C LEU A 195 -1.81 24.67 -3.38
N PHE A 196 -0.68 25.00 -2.75
CA PHE A 196 -0.63 25.66 -1.45
C PHE A 196 -0.20 27.12 -1.59
N GLN A 197 -0.84 28.01 -0.83
CA GLN A 197 -0.38 29.38 -0.62
C GLN A 197 0.81 29.41 0.36
N SER A 198 0.73 28.60 1.42
CA SER A 198 1.81 28.37 2.39
C SER A 198 1.71 26.95 2.94
N LEU A 199 2.84 26.42 3.42
CA LEU A 199 2.90 25.17 4.20
C LEU A 199 3.16 25.44 5.69
N ASP A 200 3.42 26.70 6.06
CA ASP A 200 3.72 27.13 7.42
C ASP A 200 3.15 28.56 7.62
N PRO A 201 1.91 28.72 8.12
CA PRO A 201 0.91 27.66 8.35
C PRO A 201 0.37 27.07 7.04
N VAL A 202 -0.17 25.84 7.11
CA VAL A 202 -0.69 25.15 5.93
C VAL A 202 -1.97 25.83 5.44
N LYS A 203 -1.94 26.32 4.20
CA LYS A 203 -3.08 26.97 3.56
C LYS A 203 -3.11 26.69 2.07
N LEU A 204 -4.26 26.24 1.56
CA LEU A 204 -4.50 26.07 0.13
C LEU A 204 -4.54 27.42 -0.59
N ASN A 205 -4.12 27.44 -1.86
CA ASN A 205 -4.40 28.57 -2.75
C ASN A 205 -5.70 28.32 -3.53
N GLU A 206 -6.10 29.27 -4.38
CA GLU A 206 -7.34 29.17 -5.18
C GLU A 206 -7.42 27.91 -6.04
N THR A 207 -6.28 27.43 -6.56
CA THR A 207 -6.26 26.19 -7.36
C THR A 207 -6.42 24.96 -6.48
N GLY A 208 -5.78 24.92 -5.29
CA GLY A 208 -5.99 23.87 -4.30
C GLY A 208 -7.46 23.79 -3.85
N GLU A 209 -8.08 24.92 -3.54
CA GLU A 209 -9.50 25.01 -3.16
C GLU A 209 -10.43 24.58 -4.30
N ALA A 210 -10.14 24.98 -5.54
CA ALA A 210 -10.91 24.55 -6.69
C ALA A 210 -10.82 23.03 -6.92
N LEU A 211 -9.65 22.41 -6.67
CA LEU A 211 -9.48 20.97 -6.79
C LEU A 211 -10.18 20.19 -5.68
N LEU A 212 -10.13 20.70 -4.45
CA LEU A 212 -10.86 20.15 -3.31
C LEU A 212 -12.38 20.08 -3.60
N HIS A 213 -12.93 21.16 -4.18
CA HIS A 213 -14.33 21.23 -4.59
C HIS A 213 -14.61 20.60 -5.97
N ASN A 214 -13.60 20.00 -6.61
CA ASN A 214 -13.70 19.36 -7.92
C ASN A 214 -14.17 20.28 -9.07
N ALA A 215 -13.89 21.57 -8.95
CA ALA A 215 -14.14 22.59 -9.98
C ALA A 215 -13.04 22.65 -11.05
N LYS A 216 -11.92 21.96 -10.85
CA LYS A 216 -10.81 21.82 -11.80
C LYS A 216 -10.35 20.37 -11.91
N ASN A 217 -9.65 20.07 -13.01
CA ASN A 217 -8.93 18.82 -13.19
C ASN A 217 -7.44 19.11 -13.38
N TYR A 218 -6.59 18.49 -12.57
CA TYR A 218 -5.14 18.71 -12.51
C TYR A 218 -4.32 17.58 -13.16
N TYR A 219 -4.98 16.64 -13.84
CA TYR A 219 -4.33 15.45 -14.39
C TYR A 219 -3.14 15.81 -15.30
N SER A 220 -3.29 16.78 -16.20
CA SER A 220 -2.22 17.18 -17.13
C SER A 220 -0.98 17.75 -16.43
N PHE A 221 -1.17 18.39 -15.27
CA PHE A 221 -0.07 18.95 -14.46
C PHE A 221 0.62 17.88 -13.61
N MET A 222 -0.14 16.86 -13.17
CA MET A 222 0.39 15.75 -12.37
C MET A 222 1.02 14.65 -13.23
N LYS A 223 0.60 14.53 -14.50
CA LYS A 223 0.99 13.45 -15.40
C LYS A 223 2.50 13.32 -15.49
N ASN A 224 2.97 12.10 -15.24
CA ASN A 224 4.35 11.69 -15.43
C ASN A 224 4.39 10.31 -16.10
N ASP A 225 4.83 10.25 -17.35
CA ASP A 225 4.85 9.02 -18.16
C ASP A 225 5.81 7.95 -17.63
N ASP A 226 6.74 8.33 -16.73
CA ASP A 226 7.70 7.44 -16.08
C ASP A 226 7.28 6.97 -14.68
N GLU A 227 6.07 7.33 -14.21
CA GLU A 227 5.55 6.90 -12.90
C GLU A 227 4.78 5.57 -13.02
N TYR A 228 5.21 4.56 -12.26
CA TYR A 228 4.61 3.22 -12.23
C TYR A 228 4.01 2.90 -10.86
N MET A 229 2.94 2.11 -10.89
CA MET A 229 2.29 1.50 -9.73
C MET A 229 2.20 0.01 -9.98
N GLY A 230 3.01 -0.78 -9.27
CA GLY A 230 3.27 -2.16 -9.66
C GLY A 230 3.90 -2.22 -11.05
N GLY A 231 3.36 -3.05 -11.94
CA GLY A 231 3.76 -3.12 -13.35
C GLY A 231 3.06 -2.12 -14.27
N SER A 232 2.12 -1.33 -13.75
CA SER A 232 1.24 -0.48 -14.55
C SER A 232 1.70 0.98 -14.56
N ARG A 233 1.67 1.62 -15.73
CA ARG A 233 1.90 3.07 -15.85
C ARG A 233 0.78 3.82 -15.15
N LYS A 234 1.09 4.58 -14.11
CA LYS A 234 0.10 5.24 -13.23
C LYS A 234 -0.88 6.08 -14.03
N TYR A 235 -0.37 6.91 -14.94
CA TYR A 235 -1.20 7.85 -15.69
C TYR A 235 -1.79 7.25 -16.98
N SER A 236 -1.67 5.95 -17.23
CA SER A 236 -2.43 5.28 -18.30
C SER A 236 -3.81 4.81 -17.85
N PHE A 237 -4.16 5.03 -16.57
CA PHE A 237 -5.43 4.63 -15.99
C PHE A 237 -6.02 5.75 -15.13
N LEU A 238 -7.34 5.84 -15.11
CA LEU A 238 -8.09 6.75 -14.26
C LEU A 238 -9.09 6.00 -13.39
N TYR A 239 -9.19 6.35 -12.11
CA TYR A 239 -10.21 5.84 -11.22
C TYR A 239 -11.52 6.63 -11.35
N HIS A 240 -12.60 5.94 -11.70
CA HIS A 240 -13.94 6.51 -11.76
C HIS A 240 -14.68 6.23 -10.45
N SER A 241 -14.64 7.20 -9.53
CA SER A 241 -15.19 7.06 -8.18
C SER A 241 -16.65 6.60 -8.11
N PRO A 242 -17.58 7.09 -8.95
CA PRO A 242 -18.98 6.65 -8.89
C PRO A 242 -19.17 5.16 -9.18
N SER A 243 -18.41 4.59 -10.11
CA SER A 243 -18.52 3.15 -10.44
C SER A 243 -17.56 2.26 -9.64
N GLY A 244 -16.56 2.86 -8.98
CA GLY A 244 -15.48 2.14 -8.30
C GLY A 244 -14.63 1.30 -9.24
N LYS A 245 -14.35 1.80 -10.46
CA LYS A 245 -13.60 1.10 -11.50
C LYS A 245 -12.47 1.95 -12.06
N LEU A 246 -11.40 1.31 -12.52
CA LEU A 246 -10.36 1.88 -13.33
C LEU A 246 -10.76 1.87 -14.81
N LEU A 247 -10.49 2.99 -15.47
CA LEU A 247 -10.64 3.18 -16.91
C LEU A 247 -9.24 3.28 -17.51
N LYS A 248 -9.03 2.62 -18.65
CA LYS A 248 -7.79 2.76 -19.42
C LYS A 248 -7.93 3.97 -20.36
N LEU A 249 -6.89 4.81 -20.39
CA LEU A 249 -6.76 5.93 -21.33
C LEU A 249 -6.22 5.47 -22.71
#